data_AF-A0A950ZY74-F1
#
_entry.id   AF-A0A950ZY74-F1
#
_cell.length_a   1.000
_cell.length_b   1.000
_cell.length_c   1.000
_cell.angle_alpha   90.00
_cell.angle_beta   90.00
_cell.angle_gamma   90.00
#
_symmetry.space_group_name_H-M   'P 1'
#
loop_
_entity.id
_entity.type
_entity.pdbx_description
1 polymer ?
#
loop_
_entity_poly.entity_id
_entity_poly.type
_entity_poly.pdbx_seq_one_letter_code
_entity_poly.pdbx_strand_id
1 'polypeptide(L)'
;NPDLVILDLMLGRDQSGAAILELLREDPRTTSVPVLVCSAAAPALLRQASVWRDRGVVETLAKPFDVDDMLQAIERLLHSTATSAA
;
A
#
# COMPACT_ATOMS: atom_id res chain seq x y z
N ASN A 1 -15.24 -2.73 -6.60
CA ASN A 1 -13.99 -3.43 -6.24
C ASN A 1 -12.86 -2.60 -6.82
N PRO A 2 -12.03 -1.93 -6.01
CA PRO A 2 -10.94 -1.12 -6.54
C PRO A 2 -9.81 -2.02 -7.08
N ASP A 3 -9.16 -1.57 -8.16
CA ASP A 3 -7.99 -2.26 -8.71
C ASP A 3 -6.71 -2.01 -7.89
N LEU A 4 -6.66 -0.90 -7.14
CA LEU A 4 -5.57 -0.54 -6.24
C LEU A 4 -6.05 0.52 -5.22
N VAL A 5 -5.43 0.55 -4.04
CA VAL A 5 -5.62 1.59 -3.03
C VAL A 5 -4.31 2.35 -2.80
N ILE A 6 -4.37 3.69 -2.82
CA ILE A 6 -3.25 4.53 -2.35
C ILE A 6 -3.58 4.98 -0.93
N LEU A 7 -2.66 4.77 0.01
CA LEU A 7 -2.88 4.98 1.44
C LEU A 7 -1.79 5.86 2.05
N ASP A 8 -2.16 6.96 2.69
CA ASP A 8 -1.25 7.68 3.58
C ASP A 8 -1.33 7.08 4.99
N LEU A 9 -0.19 6.94 5.67
CA LEU A 9 -0.16 6.52 7.09
C LEU A 9 -0.46 7.68 8.04
N MET A 10 -0.21 8.91 7.62
CA MET A 10 -0.44 10.13 8.40
C MET A 10 -1.81 10.73 8.06
N LEU A 11 -2.90 10.06 8.49
CA LEU A 11 -4.26 10.50 8.23
C LEU A 11 -4.76 11.47 9.30
N GLY A 12 -4.30 12.73 9.20
CA GLY A 12 -4.71 13.78 10.11
C GLY A 12 -4.34 13.46 11.57
N ARG A 13 -5.19 13.84 12.53
CA ARG A 13 -4.92 13.67 13.97
C ARG A 13 -5.52 12.41 14.58
N ASP A 14 -6.60 11.89 14.01
CA ASP A 14 -7.47 10.91 14.68
C ASP A 14 -7.46 9.51 14.01
N GLN A 15 -6.82 9.36 12.84
CA GLN A 15 -6.74 8.08 12.13
C GLN A 15 -5.29 7.69 11.84
N SER A 16 -4.96 6.44 12.14
CA SER A 16 -3.71 5.82 11.73
C SER A 16 -3.95 5.07 10.43
N GLY A 17 -3.28 5.46 9.34
CA GLY A 17 -3.37 4.68 8.10
C GLY A 17 -2.81 3.25 8.26
N ALA A 18 -2.02 2.97 9.29
CA ALA A 18 -1.61 1.60 9.61
C ALA A 18 -2.81 0.73 10.02
N ALA A 19 -3.74 1.28 10.81
CA ALA A 19 -4.96 0.57 11.20
C ALA A 19 -5.88 0.33 9.98
N ILE A 20 -5.95 1.27 9.04
CA ILE A 20 -6.67 1.07 7.78
C ILE A 20 -6.03 -0.05 6.95
N LEU A 21 -4.70 -0.09 6.86
CA LEU A 21 -3.99 -1.16 6.18
C LEU A 21 -4.33 -2.52 6.80
N GLU A 22 -4.34 -2.63 8.13
CA GLU A 22 -4.73 -3.85 8.85
C GLU A 22 -6.16 -4.28 8.50
N LEU A 23 -7.13 -3.36 8.58
CA LEU A 23 -8.53 -3.65 8.19
C LEU A 23 -8.65 -4.11 6.74
N LEU A 24 -7.90 -3.50 5.81
CA LEU A 24 -7.85 -3.91 4.41
C LEU A 24 -7.18 -5.27 4.19
N ARG A 25 -6.39 -5.77 5.15
CA ARG A 25 -5.79 -7.11 5.08
C ARG A 25 -6.65 -8.18 5.74
N GLU A 26 -7.42 -7.82 6.76
CA GLU A 26 -8.33 -8.73 7.48
C GLU A 26 -9.62 -9.04 6.72
N ASP A 27 -10.10 -8.12 5.87
CA ASP A 27 -11.32 -8.34 5.09
C ASP A 27 -11.04 -9.19 3.82
N PRO A 28 -11.68 -10.37 3.65
CA PRO A 28 -11.50 -11.23 2.48
C PRO A 28 -11.82 -10.55 1.15
N ARG A 29 -12.63 -9.47 1.15
CA ARG A 29 -13.02 -8.72 -0.04
C ARG A 29 -11.92 -7.76 -0.51
N THR A 30 -11.00 -7.37 0.36
CA THR A 30 -9.96 -6.36 0.08
C THR A 30 -8.55 -6.87 0.33
N THR A 31 -8.38 -8.05 0.94
CA THR A 31 -7.06 -8.64 1.26
C THR A 31 -6.18 -8.88 0.03
N SER A 32 -6.79 -9.10 -1.14
CA SER A 32 -6.11 -9.26 -2.43
C SER A 32 -5.88 -7.95 -3.20
N VAL A 33 -6.50 -6.85 -2.76
CA VAL A 33 -6.36 -5.55 -3.43
C VAL A 33 -4.94 -5.00 -3.19
N PRO A 34 -4.20 -4.59 -4.23
CA PRO A 34 -2.92 -3.92 -4.09
C PRO A 34 -3.02 -2.62 -3.29
N VAL A 35 -2.05 -2.36 -2.42
CA VAL A 35 -1.97 -1.12 -1.65
C VAL A 35 -0.62 -0.44 -1.86
N LEU A 36 -0.63 0.79 -2.37
CA LEU A 36 0.54 1.66 -2.39
C LEU A 36 0.50 2.57 -1.16
N VAL A 37 1.45 2.40 -0.24
CA VAL A 37 1.55 3.21 0.96
C VAL A 37 2.46 4.41 0.70
N CYS A 38 1.90 5.61 0.75
CA CYS A 38 2.58 6.89 0.48
C CYS A 38 2.69 7.72 1.75
N SER A 39 3.83 7.76 2.44
CA SER A 39 3.90 8.46 3.74
C SER A 39 5.20 9.21 4.02
N ALA A 40 5.06 10.30 4.78
CA ALA A 40 6.16 11.04 5.42
C ALA A 40 6.51 10.49 6.82
N ALA A 41 5.80 9.45 7.27
CA ALA A 41 6.00 8.83 8.57
C ALA A 41 7.41 8.26 8.75
N ALA A 42 7.86 8.18 10.01
CA ALA A 42 9.19 7.69 10.35
C ALA A 42 9.50 6.31 9.72
N PRO A 43 10.77 5.99 9.41
CA PRO A 43 11.15 4.74 8.77
C PRO A 43 10.61 3.46 9.42
N ALA A 44 10.34 3.48 10.74
CA ALA A 44 9.73 2.37 11.46
C ALA A 44 8.30 2.03 10.98
N LEU A 45 7.47 3.05 10.71
CA LEU A 45 6.10 2.87 10.21
C LEU A 45 6.09 2.38 8.75
N LEU A 46 6.99 2.92 7.92
CA LEU A 46 7.21 2.40 6.56
C LEU A 46 7.72 0.95 6.57
N ARG A 47 8.55 0.57 7.55
CA ARG A 47 8.96 -0.83 7.75
C ARG A 47 7.79 -1.71 8.16
N GLN A 48 6.86 -1.25 8.99
CA GLN A 48 5.66 -2.01 9.36
C GLN A 48 4.78 -2.27 8.12
N ALA A 49 4.55 -1.26 7.27
CA ALA A 49 3.88 -1.45 5.99
C ALA A 49 4.63 -2.45 5.09
N SER A 50 5.96 -2.45 5.17
CA SER A 50 6.82 -3.35 4.40
C SER A 50 6.74 -4.82 4.82
N VAL A 51 6.26 -5.14 6.04
CA VAL A 51 6.03 -6.54 6.48
C VAL A 51 4.96 -7.22 5.61
N TRP A 52 4.04 -6.44 5.06
CA TRP A 52 2.99 -6.94 4.19
C TRP A 52 3.43 -7.11 2.72
N ARG A 53 4.72 -6.85 2.41
CA ARG A 53 5.29 -7.05 1.06
C ARG A 53 5.38 -8.51 0.66
N ASP A 54 5.46 -9.44 1.61
CA ASP A 54 5.72 -10.85 1.33
C ASP A 54 4.66 -11.52 0.44
N ARG A 55 3.51 -10.84 0.22
CA ARG A 55 2.44 -11.28 -0.69
C ARG A 55 2.36 -10.51 -2.01
N GLY A 56 3.29 -9.59 -2.29
CA GLY A 56 3.31 -8.80 -3.53
C GLY A 56 2.12 -7.84 -3.72
N VAL A 57 1.35 -7.60 -2.66
CA VAL A 57 0.13 -6.77 -2.67
C VAL A 57 0.29 -5.45 -1.92
N VAL A 58 1.47 -5.15 -1.40
CA VAL A 58 1.78 -3.87 -0.75
C VAL A 58 3.11 -3.35 -1.27
N GLU A 59 3.19 -2.08 -1.65
CA GLU A 59 4.44 -1.37 -1.94
C GLU A 59 4.47 -0.07 -1.13
N THR A 60 5.66 0.45 -0.83
CA THR A 60 5.85 1.67 -0.02
C THR A 60 6.61 2.73 -0.80
N LEU A 61 6.12 3.96 -0.76
CA LEU A 61 6.73 5.14 -1.36
C LEU A 61 6.86 6.24 -0.29
N ALA A 62 8.10 6.62 0.02
CA ALA A 62 8.38 7.64 1.03
C ALA A 62 8.18 9.04 0.46
N LYS A 63 7.57 9.94 1.22
CA LYS A 63 7.44 11.36 0.85
C LYS A 63 8.72 12.14 1.18
N PRO A 64 9.13 13.13 0.36
CA PRO A 64 8.54 13.51 -0.93
C PRO A 64 8.90 12.49 -2.03
N PHE A 65 8.03 12.39 -3.05
CA PHE A 65 8.23 11.55 -4.23
C PHE A 65 7.72 12.28 -5.48
N ASP A 66 8.23 11.86 -6.65
CA ASP A 66 7.75 12.38 -7.93
C ASP A 66 6.53 11.59 -8.43
N VAL A 67 5.74 12.21 -9.31
CA VAL A 67 4.56 11.56 -9.90
C VAL A 67 4.97 10.32 -10.69
N ASP A 68 6.12 10.35 -11.36
CA ASP A 68 6.63 9.22 -12.13
C ASP A 68 6.96 8.01 -11.23
N ASP A 69 7.51 8.25 -10.03
CA ASP A 69 7.78 7.17 -9.06
C ASP A 69 6.48 6.49 -8.61
N MET A 70 5.45 7.30 -8.35
CA MET A 70 4.12 6.83 -7.98
C MET A 70 3.47 6.02 -9.10
N LEU A 71 3.54 6.51 -10.34
CA LEU A 71 2.99 5.80 -11.50
C LEU A 71 3.69 4.46 -11.73
N GLN A 72 5.01 4.42 -11.64
CA GLN A 72 5.77 3.17 -11.78
C GLN A 72 5.43 2.17 -10.67
N ALA A 73 5.21 2.63 -9.43
CA ALA A 73 4.79 1.76 -8.33
C ALA A 73 3.38 1.18 -8.55
N ILE A 74 2.45 2.01 -9.04
CA ILE A 74 1.11 1.58 -9.42
C ILE A 74 1.17 0.51 -10.51
N GLU A 75 1.95 0.75 -11.57
CA GLU A 75 2.13 -0.23 -12.65
C GLU A 75 2.68 -1.54 -12.12
N ARG A 76 3.74 -1.53 -11.30
CA ARG A 76 4.30 -2.75 -10.70
C ARG A 76 3.26 -3.53 -9.90
N LEU A 77 2.50 -2.84 -9.05
CA LEU A 77 1.46 -3.45 -8.22
C LEU A 77 0.32 -4.09 -9.04
N LEU A 78 -0.12 -3.43 -10.11
CA LEU A 78 -1.18 -3.95 -10.99
C LEU A 78 -0.71 -5.14 -11.85
N HIS A 79 0.56 -5.17 -12.27
CA HIS A 79 1.11 -6.29 -13.05
C HIS A 79 1.53 -7.49 -12.18
N SER A 80 1.91 -7.25 -10.91
CA SER A 80 2.27 -8.31 -9.96
C SER A 80 1.08 -9.19 -9.59
N THR A 81 -0.13 -8.63 -9.45
CA THR A 81 -1.35 -9.39 -9.15
C THR A 81 -1.91 -10.18 -10.33
N ALA A 82 -1.65 -9.74 -11.57
CA ALA A 82 -2.07 -10.44 -12.78
C ALA A 82 -1.41 -11.84 -12.92
N THR A 83 -0.23 -12.05 -12.31
CA THR A 83 0.50 -13.33 -12.40
C THR A 83 -0.04 -14.40 -11.43
N SER A 84 -0.84 -14.02 -10.42
CA SER A 84 -1.41 -14.95 -9.44
C SER A 84 -2.78 -15.53 -9.86
N ALA A 85 -3.32 -15.08 -11.00
CA ALA A 85 -4.65 -15.44 -11.49
C ALA A 85 -4.65 -16.41 -12.69
N ALA A 86 -3.53 -17.10 -12.96
CA ALA A 86 -3.41 -18.10 -14.02
C ALA A 86 -3.23 -19.51 -13.47
#